data_AF-A0A816YTV2-F1
#
_entry.id   AF-A0A816YTV2-F1
#
_cell.length_a   1.000
_cell.length_b   1.000
_cell.length_c   1.000
_cell.angle_alpha   90.00
_cell.angle_beta   90.00
_cell.angle_gamma   90.00
#
_symmetry.space_group_name_H-M   'P 1'
#
loop_
_entity.id
_entity.type
_entity.pdbx_description
1 polymer ?
#
loop_
_entity_poly.entity_id
_entity_poly.type
_entity_poly.pdbx_seq_one_letter_code
_entity_poly.pdbx_strand_id
1 'polypeptide(L)'
;MLTELKRKDLCLGLRDLSMLNEFVSLLTLIGEATTATQAEHSPSISLVGPSIVSIYYDLINERNNVTYTTTFCNALLSSLIARFGGLLKSLNIEFDMPVQKKGTYDLYEDPIFLVSSFLDGKFKLKWITESGLPEEEKVDVCTKIKNLVFDHCVLLANVANDVIVAETHEETEEEVISISNSKRKKVVFLS
;
A
#
# COMPACT_ATOMS: atom_id res chain seq x y z
N MET A 1 -19.91 18.92 -41.80
CA MET A 1 -18.72 19.28 -42.61
C MET A 1 -17.44 18.98 -41.82
N LEU A 2 -17.26 17.71 -41.39
CA LEU A 2 -16.08 17.19 -40.67
C LEU A 2 -15.57 15.87 -41.29
N THR A 3 -16.28 15.37 -42.30
CA THR A 3 -16.06 14.07 -42.94
C THR A 3 -15.13 14.13 -44.15
N GLU A 4 -14.72 15.33 -44.58
CA GLU A 4 -13.88 15.58 -45.77
C GLU A 4 -12.49 16.16 -45.45
N LEU A 5 -12.09 16.23 -44.18
CA LEU A 5 -10.69 16.46 -43.85
C LEU A 5 -9.92 15.17 -44.18
N LYS A 6 -9.33 15.17 -45.38
CA LYS A 6 -8.33 14.24 -45.91
C LYS A 6 -7.82 13.22 -44.89
N ARG A 7 -8.39 12.02 -44.97
CA ARG A 7 -7.93 10.80 -44.28
C ARG A 7 -6.52 10.32 -44.73
N LYS A 8 -5.76 11.15 -45.46
CA LYS A 8 -4.44 10.82 -46.04
C LYS A 8 -3.26 11.26 -45.17
N ASP A 9 -3.47 12.10 -44.16
CA ASP A 9 -2.39 12.65 -43.32
C ASP A 9 -2.56 12.31 -41.81
N LEU A 10 -3.27 11.21 -41.48
CA LEU A 10 -3.48 10.73 -40.10
C LEU A 10 -2.50 9.61 -39.71
N CYS A 11 -1.31 9.59 -40.30
CA CYS A 11 -0.29 8.62 -39.93
C CYS A 11 0.51 9.15 -38.74
N LEU A 12 0.54 8.37 -37.64
CA LEU A 12 1.44 8.65 -36.52
C LEU A 12 2.88 8.64 -37.02
N GLY A 13 3.62 9.72 -36.74
CA GLY A 13 5.05 9.77 -37.02
C GLY A 13 5.83 8.83 -36.09
N LEU A 14 7.09 8.57 -36.40
CA LEU A 14 7.98 7.78 -35.52
C LEU A 14 8.05 8.35 -34.12
N ARG A 15 8.07 9.68 -33.99
CA ARG A 15 8.03 10.37 -32.70
C ARG A 15 6.74 10.08 -31.92
N ASP A 16 5.59 10.12 -32.58
CA ASP A 16 4.30 9.86 -31.94
C ASP A 16 4.20 8.41 -31.47
N LEU A 17 4.73 7.47 -32.26
CA LEU A 17 4.84 6.06 -31.87
C LEU A 17 5.78 5.87 -30.68
N SER A 18 6.94 6.53 -30.66
CA SER A 18 7.85 6.48 -29.52
C SER A 18 7.21 7.06 -28.26
N MET A 19 6.52 8.19 -28.36
CA MET A 19 5.79 8.78 -27.24
C MET A 19 4.67 7.85 -26.74
N LEU A 20 3.91 7.23 -27.66
CA LEU A 20 2.87 6.27 -27.31
C LEU A 20 3.45 5.04 -26.59
N ASN A 21 4.59 4.53 -27.05
CA ASN A 21 5.27 3.41 -26.37
C ASN A 21 5.70 3.78 -24.96
N GLU A 22 6.22 4.99 -24.73
CA GLU A 22 6.55 5.46 -23.38
C GLU A 22 5.30 5.55 -22.48
N PHE A 23 4.18 6.08 -23.00
CA PHE A 23 2.92 6.09 -22.26
C PHE A 23 2.46 4.67 -21.90
N VAL A 24 2.55 3.73 -22.84
CA VAL A 24 2.19 2.32 -22.61
C VAL A 24 3.08 1.72 -21.53
N SER A 25 4.40 1.95 -21.57
CA SER A 25 5.33 1.49 -20.54
C SER A 25 4.91 1.96 -19.14
N LEU A 26 4.72 3.28 -18.98
CA LEU A 26 4.34 3.88 -17.69
C LEU A 26 2.97 3.43 -17.18
N LEU A 27 1.98 3.32 -18.07
CA LEU A 27 0.62 2.93 -17.69
C LEU A 27 0.49 1.43 -17.41
N THR A 28 1.33 0.59 -18.03
CA THR A 28 1.34 -0.86 -17.78
C THR A 28 1.66 -1.17 -16.32
N LEU A 29 2.62 -0.45 -15.71
CA LEU A 29 2.96 -0.58 -14.28
C LEU A 29 1.72 -0.42 -13.37
N ILE A 30 0.90 0.58 -13.66
CA ILE A 30 -0.33 0.86 -12.91
C ILE A 30 -1.41 -0.18 -13.23
N GLY A 31 -1.50 -0.60 -14.50
CA GLY A 31 -2.45 -1.60 -14.96
C GLY A 31 -2.23 -2.96 -14.29
N GLU A 32 -0.98 -3.40 -14.18
CA GLU A 32 -0.60 -4.65 -13.52
C GLU A 32 -0.94 -4.61 -12.03
N ALA A 33 -0.57 -3.53 -11.33
CA ALA A 33 -0.89 -3.36 -9.93
C ALA A 33 -2.41 -3.28 -9.68
N THR A 34 -3.16 -2.61 -10.57
CA THR A 34 -4.62 -2.55 -10.51
C THR A 34 -5.23 -3.94 -10.67
N THR A 35 -4.76 -4.71 -11.65
CA THR A 35 -5.23 -6.08 -11.90
C THR A 35 -4.94 -6.98 -10.69
N ALA A 36 -3.75 -6.88 -10.10
CA ALA A 36 -3.38 -7.66 -8.93
C ALA A 36 -4.20 -7.30 -7.68
N THR A 37 -4.48 -6.02 -7.47
CA THR A 37 -5.16 -5.54 -6.26
C THR A 37 -6.69 -5.58 -6.35
N GLN A 38 -7.27 -5.61 -7.56
CA GLN A 38 -8.72 -5.68 -7.78
C GLN A 38 -9.23 -7.09 -8.14
N ALA A 39 -8.39 -8.13 -8.05
CA ALA A 39 -8.80 -9.48 -8.38
C ALA A 39 -9.97 -9.97 -7.50
N GLU A 40 -11.06 -10.42 -8.15
CA GLU A 40 -12.38 -10.72 -7.54
C GLU A 40 -12.36 -11.75 -6.39
N HIS A 41 -11.26 -12.50 -6.21
CA HIS A 41 -11.21 -13.61 -5.25
C HIS A 41 -10.36 -13.35 -4.00
N SER A 42 -9.60 -12.25 -3.92
CA SER A 42 -8.98 -11.78 -2.67
C SER A 42 -8.14 -10.50 -2.88
N PRO A 43 -8.75 -9.30 -2.90
CA PRO A 43 -8.04 -8.06 -2.62
C PRO A 43 -7.50 -8.15 -1.20
N SER A 44 -6.24 -8.51 -1.05
CA SER A 44 -5.61 -8.57 0.27
C SER A 44 -4.86 -7.29 0.52
N ILE A 45 -5.05 -6.71 1.70
CA ILE A 45 -4.24 -5.62 2.24
C ILE A 45 -2.74 -5.95 2.23
N SER A 46 -2.36 -7.23 2.14
CA SER A 46 -0.98 -7.70 1.95
C SER A 46 -0.35 -7.38 0.59
N LEU A 47 -1.15 -7.05 -0.44
CA LEU A 47 -0.65 -6.66 -1.76
C LEU A 47 -0.25 -5.19 -1.83
N VAL A 48 -0.83 -4.37 -0.97
CA VAL A 48 -0.70 -2.91 -1.03
C VAL A 48 0.75 -2.47 -0.89
N GLY A 49 1.46 -2.97 0.14
CA GLY A 49 2.86 -2.67 0.39
C GLY A 49 3.75 -3.00 -0.81
N PRO A 50 3.80 -4.28 -1.23
CA PRO A 50 4.54 -4.73 -2.40
C PRO A 50 4.23 -3.95 -3.68
N SER A 51 2.95 -3.72 -3.99
CA SER A 51 2.55 -3.02 -5.21
C SER A 51 3.02 -1.58 -5.23
N ILE A 52 2.85 -0.83 -4.13
CA ILE A 52 3.26 0.58 -4.08
C ILE A 52 4.78 0.71 -4.20
N VAL A 53 5.54 -0.16 -3.53
CA VAL A 53 7.01 -0.14 -3.59
C VAL A 53 7.52 -0.52 -4.98
N SER A 54 6.92 -1.52 -5.64
CA SER A 54 7.27 -1.87 -7.02
C SER A 54 7.03 -0.68 -7.95
N ILE A 55 5.81 -0.12 -7.95
CA ILE A 55 5.47 1.03 -8.81
C ILE A 55 6.43 2.19 -8.56
N TYR A 56 6.81 2.46 -7.31
CA TYR A 56 7.76 3.53 -7.00
C TYR A 56 9.11 3.33 -7.70
N TYR A 57 9.74 2.17 -7.49
CA TYR A 57 11.04 1.89 -8.09
C TYR A 57 10.98 1.75 -9.61
N ASP A 58 9.91 1.16 -10.14
CA ASP A 58 9.70 1.01 -11.57
C ASP A 58 9.55 2.39 -12.23
N LEU A 59 8.82 3.33 -11.62
CA LEU A 59 8.73 4.70 -12.11
C LEU A 59 10.05 5.47 -11.99
N ILE A 60 10.85 5.25 -10.94
CA ILE A 60 12.19 5.83 -10.83
C ILE A 60 13.10 5.32 -11.95
N ASN A 61 13.02 4.02 -12.26
CA ASN A 61 13.77 3.43 -13.36
C ASN A 61 13.29 3.97 -14.72
N GLU A 62 11.98 3.99 -14.97
CA GLU A 62 11.39 4.50 -16.21
C GLU A 62 11.68 5.98 -16.43
N ARG A 63 11.77 6.79 -15.36
CA ARG A 63 12.16 8.20 -15.45
C ARG A 63 13.49 8.41 -16.19
N ASN A 64 14.42 7.45 -16.10
CA ASN A 64 15.70 7.50 -16.80
C ASN A 64 15.61 7.01 -18.26
N ASN A 65 14.55 6.27 -18.62
CA ASN A 65 14.35 5.66 -19.93
C ASN A 65 13.44 6.50 -20.84
N VAL A 66 12.54 7.30 -20.27
CA VAL A 66 11.58 8.12 -21.02
C VAL A 66 12.20 9.44 -21.48
N THR A 67 12.00 9.76 -22.76
CA THR A 67 12.48 11.00 -23.40
C THR A 67 11.35 12.01 -23.59
N TYR A 68 10.16 11.54 -24.00
CA TYR A 68 9.05 12.41 -24.37
C TYR A 68 8.03 12.62 -23.23
N THR A 69 7.95 11.67 -22.31
CA THR A 69 6.91 11.60 -21.27
C THR A 69 7.45 11.84 -19.85
N THR A 70 8.66 12.40 -19.71
CA THR A 70 9.30 12.69 -18.40
C THR A 70 8.39 13.49 -17.47
N THR A 71 7.67 14.49 -18.00
CA THR A 71 6.72 15.30 -17.20
C THR A 71 5.57 14.45 -16.66
N PHE A 72 5.07 13.52 -17.47
CA PHE A 72 4.01 12.60 -17.06
C PHE A 72 4.53 11.61 -16.01
N CYS A 73 5.72 11.03 -16.20
CA CYS A 73 6.37 10.16 -15.22
C CYS A 73 6.56 10.89 -13.87
N ASN A 74 7.05 12.13 -13.88
CA ASN A 74 7.20 12.94 -12.66
C ASN A 74 5.86 13.25 -12.00
N ALA A 75 4.81 13.48 -12.79
CA ALA A 75 3.46 13.67 -12.26
C ALA A 75 2.92 12.38 -11.60
N LEU A 76 3.19 11.21 -12.17
CA LEU A 76 2.85 9.91 -11.58
C LEU A 76 3.60 9.66 -10.28
N LEU A 77 4.92 9.88 -10.26
CA LEU A 77 5.73 9.79 -9.03
C LEU A 77 5.22 10.74 -7.95
N SER A 78 4.99 12.01 -8.28
CA SER A 78 4.47 13.01 -7.35
C SER A 78 3.10 12.61 -6.80
N SER A 79 2.25 12.06 -7.68
CA SER A 79 0.92 11.55 -7.36
C SER A 79 0.97 10.33 -6.42
N LEU A 80 1.93 9.43 -6.62
CA LEU A 80 2.18 8.26 -5.78
C LEU A 80 2.67 8.68 -4.40
N ILE A 81 3.74 9.49 -4.33
CA ILE A 81 4.33 10.01 -3.09
C ILE A 81 3.30 10.81 -2.29
N ALA A 82 2.51 11.66 -2.96
CA ALA A 82 1.46 12.44 -2.31
C ALA A 82 0.41 11.58 -1.59
N ARG A 83 0.10 10.39 -2.10
CA ARG A 83 -0.96 9.52 -1.57
C ARG A 83 -0.46 8.42 -0.65
N PHE A 84 0.71 7.87 -0.94
CA PHE A 84 1.26 6.67 -0.29
C PHE A 84 2.61 6.94 0.39
N GLY A 85 3.06 8.19 0.45
CA GLY A 85 4.36 8.52 0.99
C GLY A 85 4.52 8.20 2.47
N GLY A 86 3.43 8.03 3.24
CA GLY A 86 3.49 7.49 4.60
C GLY A 86 4.09 6.07 4.65
N LEU A 87 3.67 5.20 3.73
CA LEU A 87 4.20 3.84 3.59
C LEU A 87 5.66 3.88 3.16
N LEU A 88 5.98 4.63 2.11
CA LEU A 88 7.35 4.73 1.60
C LEU A 88 8.30 5.29 2.66
N LYS A 89 7.88 6.31 3.41
CA LYS A 89 8.61 6.85 4.57
C LYS A 89 8.81 5.80 5.66
N SER A 90 7.81 4.95 5.92
CA SER A 90 7.94 3.86 6.90
C SER A 90 9.01 2.82 6.51
N LEU A 91 9.41 2.79 5.24
CA LEU A 91 10.46 1.94 4.67
C LEU A 91 11.80 2.70 4.49
N ASN A 92 11.95 3.87 5.09
CA ASN A 92 13.13 4.74 4.97
C ASN A 92 13.44 5.16 3.51
N ILE A 93 12.42 5.22 2.64
CA ILE A 93 12.61 5.70 1.28
C ILE A 93 12.63 7.22 1.29
N GLU A 94 13.75 7.80 0.85
CA GLU A 94 13.90 9.23 0.63
C GLU A 94 13.32 9.64 -0.72
N PHE A 95 12.73 10.84 -0.76
CA PHE A 95 12.16 11.42 -1.97
C PHE A 95 13.03 12.57 -2.47
N ASP A 96 13.33 12.57 -3.76
CA ASP A 96 14.00 13.69 -4.46
C ASP A 96 13.02 14.79 -4.91
N MET A 97 11.73 14.61 -4.63
CA MET A 97 10.65 15.52 -5.02
C MET A 97 9.89 16.08 -3.81
N PRO A 98 9.32 17.29 -3.91
CA PRO A 98 8.56 17.90 -2.83
C PRO A 98 7.31 17.08 -2.51
N VAL A 99 7.13 16.73 -1.23
CA VAL A 99 5.98 15.96 -0.77
C VAL A 99 4.77 16.87 -0.57
N GLN A 100 3.79 16.76 -1.48
CA GLN A 100 2.49 17.39 -1.32
C GLN A 100 1.48 16.36 -0.79
N LYS A 101 1.44 16.19 0.54
CA LYS A 101 0.55 15.22 1.18
C LYS A 101 -0.90 15.39 0.71
N LYS A 102 -1.53 14.30 0.29
CA LYS A 102 -2.97 14.19 0.00
C LYS A 102 -3.66 13.36 1.08
N GLY A 103 -4.98 13.38 1.12
CA GLY A 103 -5.77 12.85 2.24
C GLY A 103 -5.52 11.38 2.63
N THR A 104 -4.91 10.56 1.76
CA THR A 104 -4.55 9.18 2.09
C THR A 104 -3.15 9.01 2.66
N TYR A 105 -2.29 10.05 2.63
CA TYR A 105 -0.88 9.94 3.00
C TYR A 105 -0.70 9.34 4.39
N ASP A 106 -1.37 9.90 5.39
CA ASP A 106 -1.20 9.49 6.78
C ASP A 106 -1.89 8.14 7.06
N LEU A 107 -2.90 7.75 6.25
CA LEU A 107 -3.50 6.41 6.34
C LEU A 107 -2.47 5.33 6.01
N TYR A 108 -1.65 5.56 4.99
CA TYR A 108 -0.63 4.61 4.55
C TYR A 108 0.63 4.60 5.43
N GLU A 109 0.72 5.47 6.45
CA GLU A 109 1.76 5.38 7.48
C GLU A 109 1.47 4.27 8.50
N ASP A 110 0.26 3.71 8.49
CA ASP A 110 -0.15 2.63 9.40
C ASP A 110 0.72 1.35 9.21
N PRO A 111 1.31 0.80 10.29
CA PRO A 111 2.10 -0.43 10.22
C PRO A 111 1.37 -1.64 9.65
N ILE A 112 0.03 -1.63 9.60
CA ILE A 112 -0.77 -2.73 9.08
C ILE A 112 -0.36 -3.13 7.66
N PHE A 113 0.05 -2.17 6.81
CA PHE A 113 0.47 -2.45 5.43
C PHE A 113 1.80 -3.21 5.35
N LEU A 114 2.63 -3.10 6.39
CA LEU A 114 3.87 -3.85 6.53
C LEU A 114 3.61 -5.23 7.13
N VAL A 115 2.82 -5.27 8.21
CA VAL A 115 2.48 -6.49 8.95
C VAL A 115 1.66 -7.43 8.07
N SER A 116 0.66 -6.93 7.33
CA SER A 116 -0.18 -7.75 6.45
C SER A 116 0.64 -8.44 5.36
N SER A 117 1.57 -7.71 4.74
CA SER A 117 2.46 -8.21 3.70
C SER A 117 3.38 -9.29 4.24
N PHE A 118 3.85 -9.14 5.49
CA PHE A 118 4.65 -10.16 6.16
C PHE A 118 3.87 -11.43 6.50
N LEU A 119 2.63 -11.29 6.96
CA LEU A 119 1.77 -12.41 7.32
C LEU A 119 1.26 -13.19 6.10
N ASP A 120 1.33 -12.61 4.91
CA ASP A 120 1.01 -13.30 3.67
C ASP A 120 2.12 -14.31 3.30
N GLY A 121 1.74 -15.58 3.22
CA GLY A 121 2.64 -16.68 2.87
C GLY A 121 3.32 -16.52 1.50
N LYS A 122 2.73 -15.75 0.58
CA LYS A 122 3.31 -15.46 -0.74
C LYS A 122 4.48 -14.48 -0.65
N PHE A 123 4.35 -13.43 0.16
CA PHE A 123 5.33 -12.34 0.22
C PHE A 123 6.33 -12.51 1.37
N LYS A 124 5.84 -12.64 2.61
CA LYS A 124 6.68 -12.61 3.82
C LYS A 124 7.61 -11.39 3.79
N LEU A 125 8.93 -11.59 3.81
CA LEU A 125 9.94 -10.54 3.66
C LEU A 125 10.51 -10.44 2.24
N LYS A 126 10.14 -11.36 1.33
CA LYS A 126 10.73 -11.43 -0.02
C LYS A 126 10.53 -10.14 -0.80
N TRP A 127 9.35 -9.52 -0.66
CA TRP A 127 9.02 -8.27 -1.33
C TRP A 127 9.94 -7.10 -0.92
N ILE A 128 10.54 -7.13 0.28
CA ILE A 128 11.58 -6.17 0.69
C ILE A 128 12.93 -6.58 0.12
N THR A 129 13.31 -7.85 0.26
CA THR A 129 14.63 -8.32 -0.20
C THR A 129 14.81 -8.21 -1.72
N GLU A 130 13.72 -8.35 -2.48
CA GLU A 130 13.69 -8.26 -3.94
C GLU A 130 13.39 -6.83 -4.44
N SER A 131 13.12 -5.87 -3.54
CA SER A 131 12.86 -4.48 -3.92
C SER A 131 14.13 -3.71 -4.32
N GLY A 132 13.94 -2.52 -4.88
CA GLY A 132 14.99 -1.55 -5.19
C GLY A 132 15.57 -0.81 -3.97
N LEU A 133 15.24 -1.21 -2.74
CA LEU A 133 15.84 -0.65 -1.53
C LEU A 133 17.36 -0.90 -1.46
N PRO A 134 18.16 -0.01 -0.87
CA PRO A 134 19.54 -0.29 -0.52
C PRO A 134 19.66 -1.51 0.42
N GLU A 135 20.72 -2.31 0.28
CA GLU A 135 20.90 -3.52 1.12
C GLU A 135 20.97 -3.23 2.62
N GLU A 136 21.56 -2.09 3.01
CA GLU A 136 21.61 -1.65 4.40
C GLU A 136 20.20 -1.42 4.96
N GLU A 137 19.36 -0.69 4.21
CA GLU A 137 17.97 -0.41 4.58
C GLU A 137 17.09 -1.67 4.57
N LYS A 138 17.34 -2.62 3.67
CA LYS A 138 16.58 -3.89 3.61
C LYS A 138 16.66 -4.65 4.92
N VAL A 139 17.84 -4.72 5.54
CA VAL A 139 18.05 -5.42 6.81
C VAL A 139 17.29 -4.74 7.95
N ASP A 140 17.37 -3.41 8.01
CA ASP A 140 16.72 -2.61 9.04
C ASP A 140 15.19 -2.68 8.93
N VAL A 141 14.66 -2.54 7.71
CA VAL A 141 13.23 -2.69 7.43
C VAL A 141 12.75 -4.11 7.76
N CYS A 142 13.48 -5.15 7.37
CA CYS A 142 13.10 -6.53 7.70
C CYS A 142 13.06 -6.76 9.22
N THR A 143 14.01 -6.20 9.94
CA THR A 143 14.08 -6.30 11.41
C THR A 143 12.92 -5.55 12.05
N LYS A 144 12.63 -4.33 11.58
CA LYS A 144 11.48 -3.53 12.01
C LYS A 144 10.16 -4.29 11.82
N ILE A 145 9.94 -4.91 10.66
CA ILE A 145 8.72 -5.67 10.38
C ILE A 145 8.57 -6.86 11.34
N LYS A 146 9.65 -7.61 11.58
CA LYS A 146 9.64 -8.72 12.55
C LYS A 146 9.28 -8.25 13.95
N ASN A 147 9.85 -7.13 14.39
CA ASN A 147 9.57 -6.55 15.70
C ASN A 147 8.11 -6.10 15.81
N LEU A 148 7.57 -5.43 14.79
CA LEU A 148 6.15 -5.03 14.77
C LEU A 148 5.20 -6.23 14.95
N VAL A 149 5.51 -7.35 14.27
CA VAL A 149 4.72 -8.58 14.39
C VAL A 149 4.88 -9.21 15.76
N PHE A 150 6.11 -9.25 16.29
CA PHE A 150 6.39 -9.76 17.62
C PHE A 150 5.63 -8.97 18.70
N ASP A 151 5.67 -7.64 18.63
CA ASP A 151 4.97 -6.75 19.56
C ASP A 151 3.44 -6.99 19.50
N HIS A 152 2.89 -7.19 18.30
CA HIS A 152 1.47 -7.58 18.15
C HIS A 152 1.17 -8.92 18.81
N CYS A 153 2.03 -9.92 18.66
CA CYS A 153 1.86 -11.22 19.31
C CYS A 153 1.91 -11.11 20.84
N VAL A 154 2.83 -10.30 21.38
CA VAL A 154 2.94 -10.05 22.83
C VAL A 154 1.69 -9.37 23.37
N LEU A 155 1.18 -8.35 22.66
CA LEU A 155 -0.08 -7.68 23.03
C LEU A 155 -1.26 -8.66 23.04
N LEU A 156 -1.39 -9.48 22.00
CA LEU A 156 -2.46 -10.49 21.92
C LEU A 156 -2.36 -11.52 23.04
N ALA A 157 -1.15 -11.97 23.38
CA ALA A 157 -0.92 -12.92 24.47
C ALA A 157 -1.32 -12.31 25.82
N ASN A 158 -0.98 -11.04 26.07
CA ASN A 158 -1.34 -10.36 27.31
C ASN A 158 -2.86 -10.17 27.43
N VAL A 159 -3.54 -9.77 26.35
CA VAL A 159 -5.01 -9.66 26.33
C VAL A 159 -5.66 -11.02 26.58
N ALA A 160 -5.15 -12.09 25.97
CA ALA A 160 -5.67 -13.44 26.22
C ALA A 160 -5.49 -13.85 27.68
N ASN A 161 -4.35 -13.53 28.30
CA ASN A 161 -4.09 -13.82 29.70
C ASN A 161 -5.03 -13.01 30.63
N ASP A 162 -5.27 -11.73 30.34
CA ASP A 162 -6.19 -10.89 31.13
C ASP A 162 -7.64 -11.38 31.05
N VAL A 163 -8.07 -11.89 29.89
CA VAL A 163 -9.40 -12.50 29.71
C VAL A 163 -9.51 -13.81 30.50
N ILE A 164 -8.49 -14.66 30.47
CA ILE A 164 -8.47 -15.92 31.25
C ILE A 164 -8.47 -15.63 32.76
N VAL A 165 -7.78 -14.60 33.22
CA VAL A 165 -7.81 -14.17 34.63
C VAL A 165 -9.18 -13.63 35.04
N ALA A 166 -9.88 -12.92 34.15
CA ALA A 166 -11.25 -12.47 34.39
C ALA A 166 -12.26 -13.64 34.44
N GLU A 167 -12.16 -14.61 33.52
CA GLU A 167 -13.03 -15.79 33.48
C GLU A 167 -12.80 -16.72 34.68
N THR A 168 -11.55 -16.90 35.11
CA THR A 168 -11.23 -17.71 36.31
C THR A 168 -11.66 -17.05 37.62
N HIS A 169 -11.78 -15.72 37.66
CA HIS A 169 -12.37 -15.03 38.81
C HIS A 169 -13.90 -15.05 38.80
N GLU A 170 -14.56 -15.10 37.63
CA GLU A 170 -16.02 -15.20 37.54
C GLU A 170 -16.55 -16.62 37.82
N GLU A 171 -15.77 -17.68 37.59
CA GLU A 171 -16.20 -19.06 37.89
C GLU A 171 -16.12 -19.46 39.39
N THR A 172 -15.63 -18.58 40.28
CA THR A 172 -15.53 -18.88 41.72
C THR A 172 -16.63 -18.21 42.58
N GLU A 173 -17.51 -17.41 41.99
CA GLU A 173 -18.55 -16.68 42.74
C GLU A 173 -19.93 -16.75 42.07
N GLU A 174 -20.58 -17.91 42.12
CA GLU A 174 -22.05 -17.94 42.19
C GLU A 174 -22.47 -17.63 43.64
N GLU A 175 -22.84 -16.37 43.93
CA GLU A 175 -24.23 -16.01 44.33
C GLU A 175 -24.38 -14.52 44.77
N VAL A 176 -25.30 -13.85 44.06
CA VAL A 176 -26.16 -12.69 44.43
C VAL A 176 -25.58 -11.25 44.55
N ILE A 177 -25.92 -10.38 43.58
CA ILE A 177 -26.83 -9.19 43.70
C ILE A 177 -26.52 -8.08 42.64
N SER A 178 -27.53 -7.86 41.77
CA SER A 178 -28.02 -6.63 41.10
C SER A 178 -27.11 -5.59 40.38
N ILE A 179 -27.29 -5.54 39.05
CA ILE A 179 -27.64 -4.40 38.16
C ILE A 179 -27.08 -2.98 38.47
N SER A 180 -26.31 -2.41 37.52
CA SER A 180 -26.65 -1.10 36.89
C SER A 180 -25.84 -0.75 35.63
N ASN A 181 -26.57 -0.36 34.58
CA ASN A 181 -26.15 0.04 33.23
C ASN A 181 -25.26 1.29 33.16
N SER A 182 -24.39 1.38 32.13
CA SER A 182 -24.29 2.63 31.33
C SER A 182 -23.56 2.46 29.97
N LYS A 183 -24.37 2.52 28.89
CA LYS A 183 -24.12 3.10 27.55
C LYS A 183 -23.24 2.34 26.51
N ARG A 184 -23.88 1.44 25.75
CA ARG A 184 -23.59 1.26 24.31
C ARG A 184 -24.58 2.07 23.48
N LYS A 185 -24.10 3.08 22.75
CA LYS A 185 -24.89 3.78 21.72
C LYS A 185 -25.11 2.83 20.54
N LYS A 186 -26.39 2.59 20.20
CA LYS A 186 -26.83 1.91 18.97
C LYS A 186 -26.46 2.75 17.74
N VAL A 187 -25.86 2.11 16.74
CA VAL A 187 -25.89 2.60 15.35
C VAL A 187 -26.94 1.75 14.63
N VAL A 188 -27.96 2.43 14.09
CA VAL A 188 -29.06 1.86 13.32
C VAL A 188 -28.64 1.84 11.86
N PHE A 189 -28.73 0.68 11.21
CA PHE A 189 -28.73 0.58 9.74
C PHE A 189 -30.18 0.62 9.26
N LEU A 190 -30.52 1.66 8.49
CA LEU A 190 -31.72 1.70 7.66
C LEU A 190 -31.37 1.09 6.30
N SER A 191 -32.31 0.28 5.83
CA SER A 191 -32.29 -0.60 4.67
C SER A 191 -32.11 0.11 3.33
#